data_AF-A0A9W7XVN8-F1
#
_entry.id   AF-A0A9W7XVN8-F1
#
_cell.length_a   1.000
_cell.length_b   1.000
_cell.length_c   1.000
_cell.angle_alpha   90.00
_cell.angle_beta   90.00
_cell.angle_gamma   90.00
#
_symmetry.space_group_name_H-M   'P 1'
#
loop_
_entity.id
_entity.type
_entity.pdbx_description
1 polymer ?
#
loop_
_entity_poly.entity_id
_entity_poly.type
_entity_poly.pdbx_seq_one_letter_code
_entity_poly.pdbx_strand_id
1 'polypeptide(L)'
;MAPSDEGSSDAGDSDEEMGSDVDADQDVSKPLDPSGNGSAGPLAPERKKGTGTRPTNAEIMALNEASMLFKSNLFRLQIDELLGETLVAADTKPTRGLDAALKQIRDVLVSMEGTKEMSIDAAASLVRRLGKDAAGEVITIPFADPAPAPGLAVKLAFAAPEVVNVVGSYPLGMAVHTHGGFNVDVVVQMPPQLLQERDHLNYRYFYKRAFYVAMVRVRMHKSALNELFDIGFELLRNDTRLPVVVLRPKADTKHLGKLGCAIRIIPSISRESLPLHRMSPTRNHVRPSYILEAGGATVEGDTAGAEPPATPQYNAAVLADALLLTHMKYLFETTEMCPEFPRGAALLRIWLAQRVATGRQIGTRRLLGTRRINGFVLTMVLAWLVRVPRTGTSAGTRLTGSMNAHQLFKGAVEFLASHDFGEDP
;
A
#
# COMPACT_ATOMS: atom_id res chain seq x y z
N MET A 1 -27.36 43.56 -36.90
CA MET A 1 -28.11 44.70 -36.33
C MET A 1 -28.94 44.15 -35.18
N ALA A 2 -28.64 44.52 -33.93
CA ALA A 2 -29.68 44.63 -32.91
C ALA A 2 -30.63 45.78 -33.32
N PRO A 3 -31.93 45.77 -32.96
CA PRO A 3 -32.32 46.10 -31.58
C PRO A 3 -33.59 45.41 -31.02
N SER A 4 -33.66 45.42 -29.67
CA SER A 4 -34.78 45.79 -28.76
C SER A 4 -36.18 45.16 -28.86
N ASP A 5 -36.48 44.29 -27.89
CA ASP A 5 -37.31 44.45 -26.67
C ASP A 5 -38.66 45.21 -26.63
N GLU A 6 -39.47 44.80 -25.63
CA GLU A 6 -40.82 45.19 -25.13
C GLU A 6 -42.00 44.30 -25.62
N GLY A 7 -42.88 43.73 -24.79
CA GLY A 7 -43.12 43.78 -23.34
C GLY A 7 -44.60 43.46 -23.03
N SER A 8 -44.91 42.72 -21.95
CA SER A 8 -46.23 42.59 -21.26
C SER A 8 -46.10 41.55 -20.11
N SER A 9 -45.94 41.94 -18.83
CA SER A 9 -46.95 42.23 -17.77
C SER A 9 -47.80 41.00 -17.37
N ASP A 10 -48.04 40.57 -16.12
CA ASP A 10 -48.01 41.19 -14.78
C ASP A 10 -48.27 40.10 -13.70
N ALA A 11 -47.99 40.44 -12.43
CA ALA A 11 -48.46 39.89 -11.14
C ALA A 11 -48.01 38.47 -10.72
N GLY A 12 -47.54 38.19 -9.49
CA GLY A 12 -47.40 38.94 -8.24
C GLY A 12 -47.33 37.94 -7.08
N ASP A 13 -46.62 38.32 -6.01
CA ASP A 13 -46.85 37.98 -4.60
C ASP A 13 -45.73 37.30 -3.77
N SER A 14 -45.46 38.03 -2.68
CA SER A 14 -44.98 37.75 -1.32
C SER A 14 -43.68 36.96 -0.99
N ASP A 15 -42.81 37.70 -0.29
CA ASP A 15 -41.72 37.29 0.60
C ASP A 15 -42.20 36.49 1.82
N GLU A 16 -41.47 35.43 2.20
CA GLU A 16 -41.37 34.99 3.60
C GLU A 16 -39.91 34.63 3.94
N GLU A 17 -39.36 35.40 4.89
CA GLU A 17 -38.12 35.15 5.61
C GLU A 17 -38.27 33.94 6.55
N MET A 18 -37.27 33.05 6.60
CA MET A 18 -37.14 32.05 7.66
C MET A 18 -35.69 31.87 8.11
N GLY A 19 -35.41 32.51 9.26
CA GLY A 19 -34.60 32.08 10.39
C GLY A 19 -33.46 31.08 10.19
N SER A 20 -32.24 31.58 10.40
CA SER A 20 -31.02 30.82 10.68
C SER A 20 -30.97 30.38 12.14
N ASP A 21 -30.87 29.07 12.41
CA ASP A 21 -30.44 28.55 13.72
C ASP A 21 -29.12 27.77 13.57
N VAL A 22 -28.10 28.30 14.24
CA VAL A 22 -26.73 27.81 14.29
C VAL A 22 -26.47 27.46 15.75
N ASP A 23 -26.68 26.19 16.14
CA ASP A 23 -26.35 25.73 17.49
C ASP A 23 -24.86 25.38 17.59
N ALA A 24 -24.13 26.22 18.31
CA ALA A 24 -22.76 26.01 18.74
C ALA A 24 -22.74 25.66 20.24
N ASP A 25 -22.47 24.40 20.56
CA ASP A 25 -22.26 23.93 21.93
C ASP A 25 -20.93 24.51 22.49
N GLN A 26 -21.05 25.36 23.52
CA GLN A 26 -19.93 25.73 24.39
C GLN A 26 -20.07 25.05 25.75
N ASP A 27 -19.15 24.12 25.99
CA ASP A 27 -18.93 23.43 27.26
C ASP A 27 -18.03 24.28 28.16
N VAL A 28 -18.53 24.72 29.32
CA VAL A 28 -17.73 25.36 30.37
C VAL A 28 -18.05 24.72 31.71
N SER A 29 -17.21 23.78 32.10
CA SER A 29 -17.19 23.18 33.44
C SER A 29 -16.25 24.00 34.36
N LYS A 30 -16.76 24.40 35.53
CA LYS A 30 -15.96 24.89 36.67
C LYS A 30 -16.23 24.01 37.90
N PRO A 31 -15.20 23.58 38.64
CA PRO A 31 -15.35 22.68 39.78
C PRO A 31 -15.49 23.47 41.10
N LEU A 32 -16.33 22.98 42.01
CA LEU A 32 -16.26 23.32 43.44
C LEU A 32 -16.55 22.08 44.27
N ASP A 33 -15.72 21.91 45.29
CA ASP A 33 -15.72 20.86 46.32
C ASP A 33 -15.61 21.61 47.69
N PRO A 34 -15.70 20.95 48.85
CA PRO A 34 -16.94 20.68 49.59
C PRO A 34 -16.94 21.32 51.00
N SER A 35 -18.09 21.35 51.70
CA SER A 35 -18.26 21.21 53.17
C SER A 35 -19.58 21.81 53.68
N GLY A 36 -20.23 21.16 54.66
CA GLY A 36 -21.12 21.87 55.61
C GLY A 36 -22.39 21.15 56.07
N ASN A 37 -22.23 20.31 57.09
CA ASN A 37 -23.20 19.70 58.01
C ASN A 37 -24.44 20.55 58.43
N GLY A 38 -25.61 19.92 58.68
CA GLY A 38 -26.65 20.54 59.53
C GLY A 38 -28.11 20.03 59.47
N SER A 39 -28.44 19.05 60.33
CA SER A 39 -29.69 18.84 61.10
C SER A 39 -31.11 18.86 60.49
N ALA A 40 -31.73 17.66 60.50
CA ALA A 40 -33.03 17.23 61.06
C ALA A 40 -34.28 18.17 61.13
N GLY A 41 -35.41 17.68 60.59
CA GLY A 41 -36.78 18.03 61.01
C GLY A 41 -37.86 17.72 59.95
N PRO A 42 -38.99 17.04 60.27
CA PRO A 42 -39.72 16.21 59.30
C PRO A 42 -40.98 16.85 58.69
N LEU A 43 -41.28 16.54 57.43
CA LEU A 43 -42.60 16.75 56.82
C LEU A 43 -42.97 15.53 55.95
N ALA A 44 -44.10 14.91 56.27
CA ALA A 44 -44.86 14.04 55.38
C ALA A 44 -46.29 14.62 55.28
N PRO A 45 -47.11 14.28 54.27
CA PRO A 45 -46.80 13.80 52.93
C PRO A 45 -47.58 14.56 51.81
N GLU A 46 -47.07 14.38 50.60
CA GLU A 46 -47.77 14.25 49.31
C GLU A 46 -48.83 15.26 48.86
N ARG A 47 -48.58 15.83 47.66
CA ARG A 47 -49.57 15.82 46.57
C ARG A 47 -48.87 15.67 45.22
N LYS A 48 -49.11 14.53 44.57
CA LYS A 48 -48.68 14.18 43.21
C LYS A 48 -49.20 15.19 42.19
N LYS A 49 -48.31 15.68 41.34
CA LYS A 49 -48.65 16.11 39.97
C LYS A 49 -47.66 15.44 39.02
N GLY A 50 -48.22 14.82 37.99
CA GLY A 50 -47.50 14.01 37.01
C GLY A 50 -46.33 14.77 36.43
N THR A 51 -45.15 14.18 36.56
CA THR A 51 -43.97 14.57 35.82
C THR A 51 -43.77 13.51 34.76
N GLY A 52 -43.73 13.93 33.49
CA GLY A 52 -42.95 13.19 32.51
C GLY A 52 -41.54 13.11 33.10
N THR A 53 -41.18 11.95 33.61
CA THR A 53 -39.86 11.70 34.17
C THR A 53 -38.86 12.03 33.08
N ARG A 54 -38.02 13.03 33.33
CA ARG A 54 -36.82 13.23 32.50
C ARG A 54 -36.11 11.88 32.45
N PRO A 55 -35.77 11.36 31.26
CA PRO A 55 -35.09 10.08 31.15
C PRO A 55 -33.90 10.07 32.10
N THR A 56 -33.84 9.07 32.97
CA THR A 56 -32.73 8.93 33.88
C THR A 56 -31.45 8.76 33.07
N ASN A 57 -30.29 9.20 33.59
CA ASN A 57 -29.02 9.03 32.87
C ASN A 57 -28.76 7.56 32.47
N ALA A 58 -29.27 6.60 33.27
CA ALA A 58 -29.24 5.18 32.95
C ALA A 58 -30.12 4.81 31.75
N GLU A 59 -31.32 5.39 31.62
CA GLU A 59 -32.19 5.20 30.44
C GLU A 59 -31.59 5.85 29.19
N ILE A 60 -30.97 7.03 29.31
CA ILE A 60 -30.27 7.69 28.20
C ILE A 60 -29.05 6.87 27.76
N MET A 61 -28.26 6.35 28.70
CA MET A 61 -27.14 5.45 28.42
C MET A 61 -27.61 4.16 27.77
N ALA A 62 -28.67 3.53 28.28
CA ALA A 62 -29.23 2.32 27.69
C ALA A 62 -29.79 2.57 26.28
N LEU A 63 -30.39 3.74 26.02
CA LEU A 63 -30.86 4.11 24.68
C LEU A 63 -29.70 4.33 23.71
N ASN A 64 -28.62 4.97 24.17
CA ASN A 64 -27.40 5.16 23.39
C ASN A 64 -26.68 3.84 23.12
N GLU A 65 -26.59 2.96 24.12
CA GLU A 65 -26.05 1.61 23.95
C GLU A 65 -26.91 0.79 22.99
N ALA A 66 -28.23 0.80 23.13
CA ALA A 66 -29.15 0.12 22.22
C ALA A 66 -29.06 0.68 20.78
N SER A 67 -28.95 2.00 20.64
CA SER A 67 -28.75 2.68 19.35
C SER A 67 -27.39 2.34 18.74
N MET A 68 -26.32 2.31 19.53
CA MET A 68 -24.99 1.89 19.08
C MET A 68 -24.93 0.40 18.74
N LEU A 69 -25.62 -0.46 19.49
CA LEU A 69 -25.74 -1.90 19.21
C LEU A 69 -26.49 -2.13 17.89
N PHE A 70 -27.58 -1.40 17.64
CA PHE A 70 -28.30 -1.46 16.37
C PHE A 70 -27.44 -1.01 15.20
N LYS A 71 -26.76 0.14 15.33
CA LYS A 71 -25.82 0.64 14.30
C LYS A 71 -24.66 -0.32 14.07
N SER A 72 -24.11 -0.91 15.13
CA SER A 72 -23.02 -1.89 15.07
C SER A 72 -23.46 -3.17 14.34
N ASN A 73 -24.67 -3.67 14.61
CA ASN A 73 -25.21 -4.86 13.94
C ASN A 73 -25.50 -4.61 12.46
N LEU A 74 -26.11 -3.48 12.11
CA LEU A 74 -26.35 -3.12 10.71
C LEU A 74 -25.02 -2.95 9.95
N PHE A 75 -24.07 -2.24 10.55
CA PHE A 75 -22.76 -2.03 9.94
C PHE A 75 -21.97 -3.33 9.77
N ARG A 76 -22.09 -4.26 10.72
CA ARG A 76 -21.51 -5.59 10.61
C ARG A 76 -22.08 -6.37 9.42
N LEU A 77 -23.41 -6.36 9.25
CA LEU A 77 -24.06 -7.01 8.11
C LEU A 77 -23.60 -6.40 6.78
N GLN A 78 -23.52 -5.06 6.70
CA GLN A 78 -23.02 -4.37 5.51
C GLN A 78 -21.55 -4.71 5.21
N ILE A 79 -20.70 -4.83 6.23
CA ILE A 79 -19.31 -5.29 6.06
C ILE A 79 -19.28 -6.74 5.57
N ASP A 80 -20.09 -7.62 6.15
CA ASP A 80 -20.14 -9.05 5.79
C ASP A 80 -20.55 -9.20 4.32
N GLU A 81 -21.55 -8.45 3.87
CA GLU A 81 -22.00 -8.40 2.47
C GLU A 81 -20.91 -7.83 1.55
N LEU A 82 -20.38 -6.65 1.87
CA LEU A 82 -19.33 -5.99 1.08
C LEU A 82 -18.08 -6.88 0.92
N LEU A 83 -17.63 -7.49 2.01
CA LEU A 83 -16.47 -8.39 1.98
C LEU A 83 -16.79 -9.71 1.27
N GLY A 84 -18.03 -10.21 1.38
CA GLY A 84 -18.48 -11.39 0.64
C GLY A 84 -18.43 -11.21 -0.88
N GLU A 85 -18.67 -9.99 -1.37
CA GLU A 85 -18.59 -9.68 -2.80
C GLU A 85 -17.18 -9.33 -3.29
N THR A 86 -16.36 -8.71 -2.43
CA THR A 86 -15.09 -8.11 -2.86
C THR A 86 -13.86 -8.91 -2.49
N LEU A 87 -13.89 -9.75 -1.44
CA LEU A 87 -12.71 -10.53 -1.05
C LEU A 87 -12.42 -11.64 -2.05
N VAL A 88 -11.12 -11.79 -2.35
CA VAL A 88 -10.62 -12.88 -3.17
C VAL A 88 -9.91 -13.88 -2.27
N ALA A 89 -10.51 -15.04 -2.09
CA ALA A 89 -9.96 -16.14 -1.30
C ALA A 89 -9.11 -17.07 -2.18
N ALA A 90 -7.91 -17.41 -1.70
CA ALA A 90 -7.06 -18.44 -2.30
C ALA A 90 -7.71 -19.83 -2.18
N ASP A 91 -7.32 -20.75 -3.07
CA ASP A 91 -7.75 -22.16 -3.05
C ASP A 91 -9.28 -22.37 -3.16
N THR A 92 -9.98 -21.44 -3.81
CA THR A 92 -11.42 -21.53 -4.03
C THR A 92 -11.75 -21.90 -5.48
N LYS A 93 -12.98 -22.35 -5.75
CA LYS A 93 -13.41 -22.70 -7.12
C LYS A 93 -13.18 -21.55 -8.13
N PRO A 94 -13.43 -20.27 -7.78
CA PRO A 94 -13.12 -19.14 -8.67
C PRO A 94 -11.63 -18.95 -8.94
N THR A 95 -10.75 -19.24 -7.97
CA THR A 95 -9.31 -18.96 -8.06
C THR A 95 -8.46 -20.14 -8.51
N ARG A 96 -9.03 -21.35 -8.65
CA ARG A 96 -8.31 -22.55 -9.12
C ARG A 96 -7.46 -22.34 -10.39
N GLY A 97 -7.97 -21.56 -11.36
CA GLY A 97 -7.23 -21.26 -12.59
C GLY A 97 -5.99 -20.38 -12.33
N LEU A 98 -6.10 -19.44 -11.39
CA LEU A 98 -5.01 -18.60 -10.93
C LEU A 98 -3.95 -19.42 -10.19
N ASP A 99 -4.36 -20.32 -9.29
CA ASP A 99 -3.43 -21.17 -8.54
C ASP A 99 -2.66 -22.13 -9.47
N ALA A 100 -3.33 -22.68 -10.49
CA ALA A 100 -2.68 -23.49 -11.52
C ALA A 100 -1.66 -22.68 -12.33
N ALA A 101 -1.99 -21.44 -12.70
CA ALA A 101 -1.06 -20.55 -13.39
C ALA A 101 0.14 -20.15 -12.52
N LEU A 102 -0.07 -19.87 -11.22
CA LEU A 102 1.01 -19.58 -10.27
C LEU A 102 1.97 -20.77 -10.15
N LYS A 103 1.46 -22.00 -10.18
CA LYS A 103 2.29 -23.21 -10.23
C LYS A 103 3.12 -23.29 -11.52
N GLN A 104 2.51 -23.06 -12.69
CA GLN A 104 3.23 -23.04 -13.97
C GLN A 104 4.31 -21.95 -14.00
N ILE A 105 4.02 -20.75 -13.46
CA ILE A 105 4.98 -19.65 -13.33
C ILE A 105 6.17 -20.09 -12.46
N ARG A 106 5.91 -20.74 -11.32
CA ARG A 106 6.98 -21.27 -10.46
C ARG A 106 7.84 -22.29 -11.20
N ASP A 107 7.23 -23.24 -11.91
CA ASP A 107 7.96 -24.29 -12.63
C ASP A 107 8.87 -23.70 -13.72
N VAL A 108 8.38 -22.68 -14.45
CA VAL A 108 9.19 -21.93 -15.42
C VAL A 108 10.33 -21.16 -14.75
N LEU A 109 10.09 -20.52 -13.60
CA LEU A 109 11.12 -19.77 -12.86
C LEU A 109 12.25 -20.67 -12.33
N VAL A 110 11.91 -21.83 -11.78
CA VAL A 110 12.91 -22.76 -11.19
C VAL A 110 13.72 -23.47 -12.27
N SER A 111 13.15 -23.72 -13.45
CA SER A 111 13.84 -24.38 -14.56
C SER A 111 14.78 -23.47 -15.37
N MET A 112 14.93 -22.19 -15.02
CA MET A 112 15.71 -21.25 -15.81
C MET A 112 17.23 -21.50 -15.69
N GLU A 113 17.89 -21.68 -16.83
CA GLU A 113 19.36 -21.80 -16.87
C GLU A 113 20.06 -20.47 -16.57
N GLY A 114 21.13 -20.53 -15.79
CA GLY A 114 21.98 -19.38 -15.48
C GLY A 114 22.84 -18.91 -16.67
N THR A 115 23.41 -17.71 -16.54
CA THR A 115 24.38 -17.14 -17.48
C THR A 115 25.69 -16.82 -16.75
N LYS A 116 26.81 -16.89 -17.48
CA LYS A 116 28.11 -16.43 -16.95
C LYS A 116 28.12 -14.93 -16.70
N GLU A 117 29.04 -14.48 -15.86
CA GLU A 117 29.31 -13.04 -15.66
C GLU A 117 29.74 -12.36 -16.97
N MET A 118 29.15 -11.20 -17.26
CA MET A 118 29.46 -10.41 -18.44
C MET A 118 29.41 -8.91 -18.15
N SER A 119 29.98 -8.10 -19.06
CA SER A 119 29.87 -6.64 -18.99
C SER A 119 28.45 -6.16 -19.28
N ILE A 120 28.15 -4.91 -18.94
CA ILE A 120 26.85 -4.28 -19.22
C ILE A 120 26.51 -4.30 -20.71
N ASP A 121 27.46 -4.00 -21.58
CA ASP A 121 27.25 -3.99 -23.04
C ASP A 121 26.95 -5.38 -23.59
N ALA A 122 27.66 -6.40 -23.09
CA ALA A 122 27.43 -7.79 -23.44
C ALA A 122 26.05 -8.28 -22.95
N ALA A 123 25.66 -7.88 -21.74
CA ALA A 123 24.34 -8.18 -21.19
C ALA A 123 23.20 -7.53 -21.99
N ALA A 124 23.34 -6.25 -22.33
CA ALA A 124 22.38 -5.54 -23.16
C ALA A 124 22.25 -6.17 -24.56
N SER A 125 23.37 -6.62 -25.14
CA SER A 125 23.38 -7.32 -26.43
C SER A 125 22.74 -8.72 -26.34
N LEU A 126 22.98 -9.44 -25.24
CA LEU A 126 22.38 -10.74 -24.98
C LEU A 126 20.85 -10.64 -24.87
N VAL A 127 20.34 -9.70 -24.08
CA VAL A 127 18.89 -9.50 -23.92
C VAL A 127 18.26 -9.12 -25.25
N ARG A 128 18.87 -8.21 -26.02
CA ARG A 128 18.40 -7.84 -27.37
C ARG A 128 18.38 -9.02 -28.34
N ARG A 129 19.37 -9.91 -28.27
CA ARG A 129 19.44 -11.11 -29.11
C ARG A 129 18.41 -12.16 -28.71
N LEU A 130 18.18 -12.34 -27.42
CA LEU A 130 17.30 -13.39 -26.91
C LEU A 130 15.83 -12.98 -26.87
N GLY A 131 15.53 -11.71 -26.64
CA GLY A 131 14.18 -11.21 -26.40
C GLY A 131 13.66 -10.43 -27.59
N LYS A 132 12.82 -11.06 -28.39
CA LYS A 132 11.83 -10.37 -29.22
C LYS A 132 10.47 -10.63 -28.59
N ASP A 133 9.67 -9.60 -28.39
CA ASP A 133 8.33 -9.77 -27.86
C ASP A 133 7.37 -10.33 -28.92
N ALA A 134 6.08 -10.45 -28.57
CA ALA A 134 5.07 -10.99 -29.47
C ALA A 134 4.81 -10.09 -30.70
N ALA A 135 5.12 -8.79 -30.60
CA ALA A 135 5.02 -7.82 -31.69
C ALA A 135 6.32 -7.76 -32.54
N GLY A 136 7.35 -8.50 -32.15
CA GLY A 136 8.66 -8.49 -32.80
C GLY A 136 9.57 -7.35 -32.32
N GLU A 137 9.16 -6.56 -31.33
CA GLU A 137 9.98 -5.53 -30.72
C GLU A 137 11.05 -6.15 -29.82
N VAL A 138 12.21 -5.51 -29.80
CA VAL A 138 13.35 -6.01 -29.04
C VAL A 138 13.16 -5.68 -27.56
N ILE A 139 13.22 -6.71 -26.71
CA ILE A 139 13.21 -6.54 -25.26
C ILE A 139 14.51 -5.84 -24.86
N THR A 140 14.39 -4.70 -24.20
CA THR A 140 15.51 -3.94 -23.63
C THR A 140 15.55 -4.09 -22.11
N ILE A 141 16.72 -3.82 -21.53
CA ILE A 141 16.86 -3.82 -20.07
C ILE A 141 16.29 -2.49 -19.55
N PRO A 142 15.34 -2.51 -18.59
CA PRO A 142 14.77 -1.29 -18.02
C PRO A 142 15.73 -0.69 -16.99
N PHE A 143 16.85 -0.11 -17.45
CA PHE A 143 17.77 0.60 -16.57
C PHE A 143 17.11 1.84 -15.99
N ALA A 144 17.31 2.06 -14.70
CA ALA A 144 16.89 3.29 -14.03
C ALA A 144 17.80 4.45 -14.41
N ASP A 145 17.32 5.67 -14.25
CA ASP A 145 18.15 6.87 -14.35
C ASP A 145 19.00 7.05 -13.08
N PRO A 146 20.31 7.32 -13.20
CA PRO A 146 21.07 7.41 -14.45
C PRO A 146 21.32 6.03 -15.07
N ALA A 147 21.27 5.93 -16.40
CA ALA A 147 21.65 4.72 -17.11
C ALA A 147 23.13 4.37 -16.85
N PRO A 148 23.52 3.08 -16.88
CA PRO A 148 24.90 2.68 -16.63
C PRO A 148 25.83 3.25 -17.71
N ALA A 149 26.91 3.91 -17.29
CA ALA A 149 27.92 4.44 -18.21
C ALA A 149 28.66 3.30 -18.95
N PRO A 150 29.06 3.51 -20.22
CA PRO A 150 29.90 2.55 -20.95
C PRO A 150 31.19 2.26 -20.19
N GLY A 151 31.56 0.98 -20.06
CA GLY A 151 32.77 0.58 -19.34
C GLY A 151 32.68 0.59 -17.81
N LEU A 152 31.50 0.87 -17.23
CA LEU A 152 31.30 0.75 -15.78
C LEU A 152 31.68 -0.66 -15.30
N ALA A 153 32.53 -0.74 -14.27
CA ALA A 153 33.03 -2.00 -13.69
C ALA A 153 31.96 -2.72 -12.82
N VAL A 154 30.80 -2.99 -13.43
CA VAL A 154 29.73 -3.84 -12.89
C VAL A 154 29.60 -5.04 -13.81
N LYS A 155 29.73 -6.23 -13.22
CA LYS A 155 29.46 -7.48 -13.92
C LYS A 155 28.03 -7.91 -13.67
N LEU A 156 27.35 -8.32 -14.73
CA LEU A 156 25.98 -8.79 -14.70
C LEU A 156 25.97 -10.30 -14.96
N ALA A 157 25.18 -11.03 -14.17
CA ALA A 157 24.97 -12.46 -14.32
C ALA A 157 23.52 -12.79 -13.94
N PHE A 158 23.03 -13.92 -14.43
CA PHE A 158 21.69 -14.42 -14.15
C PHE A 158 21.79 -15.85 -13.63
N ALA A 159 20.94 -16.18 -12.66
CA ALA A 159 20.78 -17.54 -12.15
C ALA A 159 19.30 -17.74 -11.76
N ALA A 160 18.85 -18.99 -11.72
CA ALA A 160 17.52 -19.31 -11.21
C ALA A 160 17.33 -18.74 -9.80
N PRO A 161 16.13 -18.26 -9.45
CA PRO A 161 15.85 -17.76 -8.11
C PRO A 161 16.05 -18.86 -7.06
N GLU A 162 16.61 -18.48 -5.91
CA GLU A 162 16.81 -19.41 -4.79
C GLU A 162 15.48 -19.76 -4.11
N VAL A 163 14.60 -18.76 -3.99
CA VAL A 163 13.27 -18.89 -3.38
C VAL A 163 12.23 -18.23 -4.29
N VAL A 164 11.10 -18.93 -4.49
CA VAL A 164 9.93 -18.41 -5.20
C VAL A 164 8.70 -18.56 -4.31
N ASN A 165 8.16 -17.43 -3.83
CA ASN A 165 7.01 -17.42 -2.93
C ASN A 165 5.93 -16.48 -3.45
N VAL A 166 4.66 -16.90 -3.33
CA VAL A 166 3.53 -15.99 -3.48
C VAL A 166 3.42 -15.16 -2.21
N VAL A 167 3.31 -13.84 -2.35
CA VAL A 167 3.33 -12.88 -1.27
C VAL A 167 2.20 -11.86 -1.43
N GLY A 168 2.04 -10.99 -0.44
CA GLY A 168 1.10 -9.89 -0.49
C GLY A 168 -0.27 -10.26 0.06
N SER A 169 -1.28 -9.56 -0.43
CA SER A 169 -2.64 -9.68 0.10
C SER A 169 -3.32 -11.00 -0.27
N TYR A 170 -2.94 -11.64 -1.37
CA TYR A 170 -3.57 -12.86 -1.85
C TYR A 170 -3.39 -14.06 -0.90
N PRO A 171 -2.17 -14.50 -0.56
CA PRO A 171 -1.98 -15.66 0.34
C PRO A 171 -2.43 -15.36 1.78
N LEU A 172 -2.54 -14.09 2.16
CA LEU A 172 -2.96 -13.67 3.50
C LEU A 172 -4.48 -13.43 3.61
N GLY A 173 -5.27 -13.75 2.59
CA GLY A 173 -6.73 -13.55 2.61
C GLY A 173 -7.17 -12.08 2.70
N MET A 174 -6.31 -11.15 2.28
CA MET A 174 -6.53 -9.70 2.29
C MET A 174 -6.76 -9.12 0.89
N ALA A 175 -6.80 -9.96 -0.15
CA ALA A 175 -6.96 -9.52 -1.53
C ALA A 175 -8.39 -9.06 -1.77
N VAL A 176 -8.52 -7.89 -2.40
CA VAL A 176 -9.81 -7.25 -2.68
C VAL A 176 -9.88 -7.00 -4.18
N HIS A 177 -10.94 -7.49 -4.81
CA HIS A 177 -11.29 -7.15 -6.18
C HIS A 177 -11.89 -5.75 -6.22
N THR A 178 -11.23 -4.84 -6.94
CA THR A 178 -11.69 -3.44 -7.12
C THR A 178 -12.01 -3.18 -8.60
N HIS A 179 -12.52 -1.99 -8.94
CA HIS A 179 -12.75 -1.61 -10.34
C HIS A 179 -11.49 -1.71 -11.23
N GLY A 180 -10.30 -1.57 -10.65
CA GLY A 180 -9.02 -1.73 -11.35
C GLY A 180 -8.47 -3.16 -11.34
N GLY A 181 -9.27 -4.15 -10.92
CA GLY A 181 -8.82 -5.51 -10.69
C GLY A 181 -8.08 -5.67 -9.35
N PHE A 182 -7.28 -6.74 -9.26
CA PHE A 182 -6.38 -6.99 -8.14
C PHE A 182 -5.05 -7.57 -8.63
N ASN A 183 -4.00 -7.43 -7.81
CA ASN A 183 -2.68 -7.94 -8.15
C ASN A 183 -2.28 -9.09 -7.22
N VAL A 184 -1.63 -10.11 -7.78
CA VAL A 184 -0.95 -11.16 -7.03
C VAL A 184 0.54 -10.98 -7.18
N ASP A 185 1.24 -10.88 -6.05
CA ASP A 185 2.68 -10.66 -6.03
C ASP A 185 3.41 -11.99 -5.85
N VAL A 186 4.36 -12.27 -6.73
CA VAL A 186 5.25 -13.43 -6.66
C VAL A 186 6.66 -12.88 -6.45
N VAL A 187 7.28 -13.24 -5.34
CA VAL A 187 8.64 -12.85 -5.04
C VAL A 187 9.61 -13.90 -5.54
N VAL A 188 10.65 -13.43 -6.20
CA VAL A 188 11.78 -14.23 -6.69
C VAL A 188 13.05 -13.73 -6.03
N GLN A 189 13.58 -14.54 -5.12
CA GLN A 189 14.80 -14.19 -4.40
C GLN A 189 16.01 -14.45 -5.30
N MET A 190 16.73 -13.37 -5.63
CA MET A 190 17.97 -13.46 -6.38
C MET A 190 19.02 -14.20 -5.54
N PRO A 191 19.75 -15.17 -6.14
CA PRO A 191 20.83 -15.85 -5.42
C PRO A 191 21.90 -14.86 -4.93
N PRO A 192 22.38 -14.99 -3.68
CA PRO A 192 23.32 -14.05 -3.08
C PRO A 192 24.66 -13.99 -3.84
N GLN A 193 25.02 -15.04 -4.58
CA GLN A 193 26.24 -15.11 -5.39
C GLN A 193 26.25 -14.10 -6.54
N LEU A 194 25.08 -13.59 -6.96
CA LEU A 194 24.98 -12.54 -7.98
C LEU A 194 25.36 -11.16 -7.44
N LEU A 195 25.44 -10.99 -6.12
CA LEU A 195 25.63 -9.72 -5.44
C LEU A 195 26.99 -9.67 -4.75
N GLN A 196 27.56 -8.46 -4.70
CA GLN A 196 28.78 -8.13 -3.99
C GLN A 196 28.45 -7.16 -2.86
N GLU A 197 29.24 -7.17 -1.78
CA GLU A 197 28.98 -6.33 -0.60
C GLU A 197 28.84 -4.85 -0.96
N ARG A 198 29.61 -4.35 -1.94
CA ARG A 198 29.61 -2.94 -2.38
C ARG A 198 28.52 -2.58 -3.40
N ASP A 199 27.66 -3.51 -3.80
CA ASP A 199 26.62 -3.23 -4.80
C ASP A 199 25.49 -2.33 -4.28
N HIS A 200 25.43 -2.10 -2.97
CA HIS A 200 24.55 -1.08 -2.41
C HIS A 200 24.92 0.35 -2.80
N LEU A 201 26.12 0.60 -3.35
CA LEU A 201 26.56 1.93 -3.77
C LEU A 201 26.22 2.21 -5.24
N ASN A 202 25.96 3.48 -5.57
CA ASN A 202 25.97 4.01 -6.94
C ASN A 202 25.17 3.17 -7.96
N TYR A 203 23.93 2.82 -7.63
CA TYR A 203 23.00 2.11 -8.53
C TYR A 203 23.42 0.69 -8.97
N ARG A 204 24.56 0.16 -8.52
CA ARG A 204 25.07 -1.15 -8.94
C ARG A 204 24.06 -2.27 -8.72
N TYR A 205 23.43 -2.32 -7.55
CA TYR A 205 22.34 -3.25 -7.24
C TYR A 205 21.17 -3.09 -8.21
N PHE A 206 20.74 -1.86 -8.48
CA PHE A 206 19.60 -1.60 -9.36
C PHE A 206 19.85 -2.03 -10.82
N TYR A 207 21.09 -1.91 -11.32
CA TYR A 207 21.43 -2.45 -12.64
C TYR A 207 21.42 -3.98 -12.68
N LYS A 208 21.96 -4.63 -11.64
CA LYS A 208 21.87 -6.10 -11.50
C LYS A 208 20.42 -6.57 -11.42
N ARG A 209 19.60 -5.87 -10.65
CA ARG A 209 18.16 -6.11 -10.51
C ARG A 209 17.43 -5.91 -11.83
N ALA A 210 17.68 -4.82 -12.56
CA ALA A 210 17.06 -4.54 -13.86
C ALA A 210 17.43 -5.61 -14.91
N PHE A 211 18.69 -6.04 -14.94
CA PHE A 211 19.12 -7.15 -15.80
C PHE A 211 18.44 -8.47 -15.43
N TYR A 212 18.32 -8.76 -14.13
CA TYR A 212 17.62 -9.95 -13.65
C TYR A 212 16.15 -9.97 -14.11
N VAL A 213 15.45 -8.85 -13.95
CA VAL A 213 14.05 -8.66 -14.41
C VAL A 213 13.93 -8.85 -15.92
N ALA A 214 14.87 -8.29 -16.69
CA ALA A 214 14.88 -8.44 -18.14
C ALA A 214 15.05 -9.91 -18.56
N MET A 215 15.98 -10.63 -17.92
CA MET A 215 16.17 -12.06 -18.18
C MET A 215 14.95 -12.89 -17.80
N VAL A 216 14.31 -12.62 -16.67
CA VAL A 216 13.05 -13.29 -16.30
C VAL A 216 12.00 -13.06 -17.38
N ARG A 217 11.77 -11.81 -17.83
CA ARG A 217 10.79 -11.52 -18.89
C ARG A 217 11.11 -12.30 -20.18
N VAL A 218 12.35 -12.26 -20.64
CA VAL A 218 12.78 -12.98 -21.86
C VAL A 218 12.51 -14.48 -21.76
N ARG A 219 12.83 -15.09 -20.61
CA ARG A 219 12.64 -16.53 -20.42
C ARG A 219 11.17 -16.92 -20.31
N MET A 220 10.36 -16.09 -19.65
CA MET A 220 8.92 -16.32 -19.58
C MET A 220 8.23 -16.16 -20.93
N HIS A 221 8.65 -15.17 -21.72
CA HIS A 221 8.14 -14.97 -23.08
C HIS A 221 8.43 -16.15 -24.01
N LYS A 222 9.55 -16.86 -23.80
CA LYS A 222 9.89 -18.10 -24.52
C LYS A 222 9.16 -19.35 -24.03
N SER A 223 8.45 -19.27 -22.92
CA SER A 223 7.72 -20.41 -22.34
C SER A 223 6.27 -20.45 -22.84
N ALA A 224 5.56 -21.55 -22.56
CA ALA A 224 4.13 -21.68 -22.85
C ALA A 224 3.26 -20.60 -22.18
N LEU A 225 3.77 -19.88 -21.17
CA LEU A 225 3.06 -18.79 -20.50
C LEU A 225 2.75 -17.62 -21.44
N ASN A 226 3.51 -17.45 -22.53
CA ASN A 226 3.24 -16.41 -23.54
C ASN A 226 1.93 -16.65 -24.30
N GLU A 227 1.39 -17.87 -24.29
CA GLU A 227 0.07 -18.15 -24.87
C GLU A 227 -1.05 -17.63 -23.96
N LEU A 228 -0.87 -17.77 -22.64
CA LEU A 228 -1.88 -17.47 -21.61
C LEU A 228 -1.87 -16.00 -21.17
N PHE A 229 -0.70 -15.36 -21.17
CA PHE A 229 -0.46 -14.04 -20.62
C PHE A 229 0.18 -13.08 -21.63
N ASP A 230 -0.20 -11.81 -21.53
CA ASP A 230 0.60 -10.71 -22.03
C ASP A 230 1.66 -10.35 -20.97
N ILE A 231 2.93 -10.32 -21.39
CA ILE A 231 4.10 -10.24 -20.49
C ILE A 231 4.85 -8.93 -20.74
N GLY A 232 4.69 -7.99 -19.81
CA GLY A 232 5.26 -6.65 -19.87
C GLY A 232 6.20 -6.32 -18.72
N PHE A 233 6.79 -5.12 -18.78
CA PHE A 233 7.45 -4.49 -17.64
C PHE A 233 6.52 -3.45 -17.01
N GLU A 234 6.60 -3.34 -15.69
CA GLU A 234 6.04 -2.20 -14.96
C GLU A 234 7.00 -1.72 -13.88
N LEU A 235 6.68 -0.60 -13.25
CA LEU A 235 7.45 -0.05 -12.15
C LEU A 235 6.73 -0.29 -10.82
N LEU A 236 7.37 -1.02 -9.91
CA LEU A 236 6.85 -1.23 -8.57
C LEU A 236 6.76 0.12 -7.85
N ARG A 237 5.53 0.52 -7.48
CA ARG A 237 5.25 1.82 -6.84
C ARG A 237 5.70 3.03 -7.70
N ASN A 238 5.84 2.84 -9.02
CA ASN A 238 6.36 3.84 -9.95
C ASN A 238 7.74 4.37 -9.58
N ASP A 239 8.57 3.50 -9.03
CA ASP A 239 9.99 3.75 -8.86
C ASP A 239 10.73 3.18 -10.06
N THR A 240 11.44 4.03 -10.82
CA THR A 240 12.22 3.63 -12.00
C THR A 240 13.31 2.62 -11.66
N ARG A 241 13.75 2.57 -10.40
CA ARG A 241 14.75 1.64 -9.88
C ARG A 241 14.19 0.26 -9.59
N LEU A 242 12.86 0.12 -9.53
CA LEU A 242 12.19 -1.10 -9.15
C LEU A 242 11.32 -1.66 -10.30
N PRO A 243 11.90 -1.96 -11.49
CA PRO A 243 11.15 -2.61 -12.55
C PRO A 243 10.70 -4.02 -12.13
N VAL A 244 9.53 -4.44 -12.58
CA VAL A 244 8.95 -5.77 -12.30
C VAL A 244 8.39 -6.36 -13.59
N VAL A 245 8.31 -7.69 -13.66
CA VAL A 245 7.61 -8.36 -14.76
C VAL A 245 6.14 -8.48 -14.37
N VAL A 246 5.24 -8.12 -15.27
CA VAL A 246 3.79 -8.22 -15.05
C VAL A 246 3.19 -9.12 -16.11
N LEU A 247 2.42 -10.10 -15.66
CA LEU A 247 1.67 -11.03 -16.48
C LEU A 247 0.19 -10.69 -16.37
N ARG A 248 -0.41 -10.31 -17.50
CA ARG A 248 -1.84 -10.04 -17.62
C ARG A 248 -2.50 -11.17 -18.40
N PRO A 249 -3.53 -11.84 -17.86
CA PRO A 249 -4.26 -12.85 -18.62
C PRO A 249 -4.80 -12.26 -19.91
N LYS A 250 -4.63 -12.98 -21.03
CA LYS A 250 -5.29 -12.61 -22.27
C LYS A 250 -6.80 -12.84 -22.14
N ALA A 251 -7.59 -12.07 -22.88
CA ALA A 251 -9.06 -12.09 -22.80
C ALA A 251 -9.68 -13.48 -23.08
N ASP A 252 -9.02 -14.30 -23.90
CA ASP A 252 -9.49 -15.64 -24.30
C ASP A 252 -9.16 -16.73 -23.26
N THR A 253 -8.35 -16.42 -22.24
CA THR A 253 -7.96 -17.39 -21.22
C THR A 253 -9.13 -17.65 -20.26
N LYS A 254 -9.83 -18.76 -20.46
CA LYS A 254 -10.96 -19.21 -19.63
C LYS A 254 -10.59 -19.16 -18.13
N HIS A 255 -11.51 -18.65 -17.32
CA HIS A 255 -11.41 -18.45 -15.85
C HIS A 255 -10.46 -17.34 -15.37
N LEU A 256 -9.28 -17.14 -15.97
CA LEU A 256 -8.34 -16.09 -15.56
C LEU A 256 -8.74 -14.68 -16.04
N GLY A 257 -9.20 -14.56 -17.29
CA GLY A 257 -9.56 -13.25 -17.87
C GLY A 257 -10.73 -12.56 -17.14
N LYS A 258 -11.64 -13.34 -16.54
CA LYS A 258 -12.80 -12.82 -15.79
C LYS A 258 -12.45 -12.28 -14.40
N LEU A 259 -11.31 -12.69 -13.82
CA LEU A 259 -10.88 -12.27 -12.49
C LEU A 259 -10.25 -10.86 -12.47
N GLY A 260 -9.88 -10.31 -13.63
CA GLY A 260 -9.20 -9.01 -13.70
C GLY A 260 -7.88 -8.98 -12.93
N CYS A 261 -7.21 -10.12 -12.81
CA CYS A 261 -5.99 -10.28 -12.03
C CYS A 261 -4.74 -9.95 -12.86
N ALA A 262 -3.77 -9.24 -12.28
CA ALA A 262 -2.41 -9.20 -12.82
C ALA A 262 -1.41 -9.86 -11.85
N ILE A 263 -0.52 -10.68 -12.36
CA ILE A 263 0.52 -11.34 -11.57
C ILE A 263 1.81 -10.54 -11.74
N ARG A 264 2.41 -10.08 -10.64
CA ARG A 264 3.65 -9.31 -10.64
C ARG A 264 4.78 -10.12 -10.06
N ILE A 265 5.87 -10.24 -10.80
CA ILE A 265 7.09 -10.90 -10.35
C ILE A 265 8.05 -9.84 -9.84
N ILE A 266 8.34 -9.92 -8.55
CA ILE A 266 9.12 -8.95 -7.80
C ILE A 266 10.45 -9.58 -7.39
N PRO A 267 11.59 -9.12 -7.93
CA PRO A 267 12.89 -9.52 -7.42
C PRO A 267 13.06 -9.08 -5.97
N SER A 268 13.59 -9.98 -5.14
CA SER A 268 14.04 -9.70 -3.78
C SER A 268 15.48 -10.18 -3.59
N ILE A 269 16.08 -9.82 -2.46
CA ILE A 269 17.41 -10.28 -2.07
C ILE A 269 17.36 -10.85 -0.65
N SER A 270 18.35 -11.66 -0.29
CA SER A 270 18.48 -12.08 1.10
C SER A 270 18.94 -10.93 1.98
N ARG A 271 18.57 -11.00 3.27
CA ARG A 271 18.94 -9.99 4.27
C ARG A 271 20.46 -9.91 4.45
N GLU A 272 21.16 -11.02 4.21
CA GLU A 272 22.60 -11.18 4.35
C GLU A 272 23.37 -10.77 3.08
N SER A 273 22.67 -10.55 1.96
CA SER A 273 23.32 -10.23 0.68
C SER A 273 23.97 -8.85 0.65
N LEU A 274 23.49 -7.90 1.46
CA LEU A 274 23.99 -6.54 1.53
C LEU A 274 24.07 -6.06 2.99
N PRO A 275 24.97 -5.11 3.33
CA PRO A 275 25.12 -4.60 4.69
C PRO A 275 23.97 -3.65 5.08
N LEU A 276 22.79 -4.19 5.39
CA LEU A 276 21.57 -3.41 5.64
C LEU A 276 21.70 -2.40 6.79
N HIS A 277 22.51 -2.70 7.80
CA HIS A 277 22.79 -1.79 8.93
C HIS A 277 23.43 -0.46 8.49
N ARG A 278 24.05 -0.41 7.30
CA ARG A 278 24.62 0.81 6.74
C ARG A 278 23.57 1.69 6.06
N MET A 279 22.39 1.15 5.76
CA MET A 279 21.34 1.81 4.95
C MET A 279 20.39 2.70 5.76
N SER A 280 20.90 3.41 6.78
CA SER A 280 20.11 4.40 7.54
C SER A 280 19.54 5.48 6.61
N PRO A 281 18.32 6.01 6.84
CA PRO A 281 17.77 7.14 6.10
C PRO A 281 18.70 8.37 6.06
N THR A 282 19.54 8.55 7.08
CA THR A 282 20.50 9.66 7.21
C THR A 282 21.79 9.49 6.41
N ARG A 283 22.03 8.32 5.81
CA ARG A 283 23.28 8.01 5.11
C ARG A 283 23.17 8.17 3.60
N ASN A 284 24.28 8.57 2.98
CA ASN A 284 24.44 8.62 1.52
C ASN A 284 24.97 7.29 0.98
N HIS A 285 24.33 6.76 -0.07
CA HIS A 285 24.83 5.62 -0.85
C HIS A 285 24.91 5.91 -2.36
N VAL A 286 24.69 7.15 -2.76
CA VAL A 286 24.84 7.61 -4.13
C VAL A 286 25.74 8.83 -4.11
N ARG A 287 26.98 8.65 -4.55
CA ARG A 287 27.98 9.71 -4.55
C ARG A 287 27.56 10.80 -5.55
N PRO A 288 27.61 12.10 -5.18
CA PRO A 288 27.30 13.17 -6.12
C PRO A 288 28.15 13.13 -7.40
N SER A 289 29.45 12.81 -7.28
CA SER A 289 30.33 12.65 -8.43
C SER A 289 29.82 11.60 -9.42
N TYR A 290 29.26 10.49 -8.93
CA TYR A 290 28.68 9.44 -9.78
C TYR A 290 27.49 9.96 -10.60
N ILE A 291 26.64 10.79 -10.00
CA ILE A 291 25.47 11.36 -10.69
C ILE A 291 25.94 12.39 -11.73
N LEU A 292 26.89 13.24 -11.37
CA LEU A 292 27.43 14.29 -12.24
C LEU A 292 28.15 13.70 -13.45
N GLU A 293 29.02 12.72 -13.24
CA GLU A 293 29.71 11.97 -14.30
C GLU A 293 28.72 11.28 -15.23
N ALA A 294 27.67 10.63 -14.68
CA ALA A 294 26.64 9.99 -15.49
C ALA A 294 25.76 10.98 -16.26
N GLY A 295 25.66 12.23 -15.78
CA GLY A 295 24.97 13.34 -16.45
C GLY A 295 25.84 14.09 -17.48
N GLY A 296 27.09 13.67 -17.70
CA GLY A 296 28.01 14.32 -18.63
C GLY A 296 28.62 15.64 -18.12
N ALA A 297 28.50 15.94 -16.82
CA ALA A 297 29.10 17.11 -16.20
C ALA A 297 30.52 16.78 -15.69
N THR A 298 31.48 17.63 -16.01
CA THR A 298 32.83 17.58 -15.43
C THR A 298 32.80 18.09 -14.00
N VAL A 299 33.32 17.30 -13.05
CA VAL A 299 33.45 17.71 -11.64
C VAL A 299 34.61 18.72 -11.56
N GLU A 300 34.31 20.00 -11.79
CA GLU A 300 35.22 21.08 -11.39
C GLU A 300 34.96 21.43 -9.92
N GLY A 301 35.89 21.01 -9.06
CA GLY A 301 35.88 21.33 -7.63
C GLY A 301 35.46 20.16 -6.76
N ASP A 302 36.45 19.53 -6.14
CA ASP A 302 36.25 18.72 -4.96
C ASP A 302 35.59 19.58 -3.86
N THR A 303 34.30 19.39 -3.60
CA THR A 303 33.71 19.77 -2.31
C THR A 303 34.20 18.78 -1.24
N ALA A 304 35.52 18.69 -1.04
CA ALA A 304 36.20 17.71 -0.18
C ALA A 304 35.95 17.91 1.33
N GLY A 305 35.03 18.80 1.72
CA GLY A 305 34.69 19.08 3.12
C GLY A 305 33.20 19.08 3.46
N ALA A 306 32.29 18.91 2.48
CA ALA A 306 30.85 18.88 2.74
C ALA A 306 30.36 17.43 2.87
N GLU A 307 29.65 17.12 3.95
CA GLU A 307 29.04 15.80 4.13
C GLU A 307 28.02 15.57 3.00
N PRO A 308 28.09 14.45 2.26
CA PRO A 308 27.22 14.23 1.11
C PRO A 308 25.76 14.11 1.56
N PRO A 309 24.80 14.64 0.77
CA PRO A 309 23.39 14.64 1.16
C PRO A 309 22.86 13.22 1.35
N ALA A 310 22.05 13.02 2.39
CA ALA A 310 21.45 11.72 2.67
C ALA A 310 20.56 11.22 1.52
N THR A 311 20.49 9.89 1.32
CA THR A 311 19.72 9.28 0.23
C THR A 311 18.61 8.35 0.74
N PRO A 312 17.64 8.84 1.54
CA PRO A 312 16.67 7.98 2.23
C PRO A 312 15.80 7.16 1.26
N GLN A 313 15.37 7.75 0.14
CA GLN A 313 14.54 7.04 -0.85
C GLN A 313 15.31 5.92 -1.58
N TYR A 314 16.62 6.08 -1.75
CA TYR A 314 17.49 5.04 -2.31
C TYR A 314 17.66 3.90 -1.30
N ASN A 315 17.98 4.24 -0.07
CA ASN A 315 18.22 3.27 0.99
C ASN A 315 16.95 2.45 1.26
N ALA A 316 15.79 3.12 1.33
CA ALA A 316 14.49 2.47 1.51
C ALA A 316 14.12 1.52 0.36
N ALA A 317 14.48 1.85 -0.89
CA ALA A 317 14.19 0.97 -2.03
C ALA A 317 14.98 -0.35 -1.96
N VAL A 318 16.25 -0.31 -1.58
CA VAL A 318 17.07 -1.51 -1.37
C VAL A 318 16.57 -2.31 -0.16
N LEU A 319 16.30 -1.64 0.96
CA LEU A 319 15.77 -2.28 2.17
C LEU A 319 14.41 -2.94 1.94
N ALA A 320 13.54 -2.33 1.13
CA ALA A 320 12.23 -2.89 0.83
C ALA A 320 12.30 -4.24 0.09
N ASP A 321 13.29 -4.41 -0.80
CA ASP A 321 13.51 -5.69 -1.48
C ASP A 321 14.15 -6.72 -0.53
N ALA A 322 15.06 -6.30 0.36
CA ALA A 322 15.74 -7.19 1.29
C ALA A 322 14.84 -7.69 2.45
N LEU A 323 13.91 -6.84 2.91
CA LEU A 323 13.04 -7.12 4.05
C LEU A 323 11.65 -7.62 3.64
N LEU A 324 11.40 -7.84 2.34
CA LEU A 324 10.09 -8.20 1.83
C LEU A 324 9.54 -9.47 2.51
N LEU A 325 10.34 -10.55 2.54
CA LEU A 325 9.94 -11.80 3.17
C LEU A 325 9.80 -11.66 4.70
N THR A 326 10.60 -10.79 5.33
CA THR A 326 10.46 -10.46 6.76
C THR A 326 9.13 -9.77 7.05
N HIS A 327 8.72 -8.81 6.22
CA HIS A 327 7.42 -8.15 6.33
C HIS A 327 6.27 -9.14 6.12
N MET A 328 6.40 -10.07 5.17
CA MET A 328 5.38 -11.12 4.98
C MET A 328 5.23 -12.00 6.21
N LYS A 329 6.34 -12.44 6.82
CA LYS A 329 6.30 -13.20 8.06
C LYS A 329 5.64 -12.40 9.20
N TYR A 330 6.00 -11.13 9.34
CA TYR A 330 5.41 -10.25 10.35
C TYR A 330 3.89 -10.10 10.19
N LEU A 331 3.41 -9.94 8.95
CA LEU A 331 1.98 -9.87 8.65
C LEU A 331 1.27 -11.20 8.92
N PHE A 332 1.88 -12.33 8.54
CA PHE A 332 1.34 -13.66 8.83
C PHE A 332 1.17 -13.88 10.33
N GLU A 333 2.21 -13.62 11.14
CA GLU A 333 2.13 -13.69 12.60
C GLU A 333 1.03 -12.77 13.17
N THR A 334 0.81 -11.61 12.55
CA THR A 334 -0.28 -10.70 12.95
C THR A 334 -1.66 -11.30 12.66
N THR A 335 -1.80 -12.03 11.55
CA THR A 335 -3.06 -12.75 11.24
C THR A 335 -3.34 -13.87 12.23
N GLU A 336 -2.31 -14.53 12.76
CA GLU A 336 -2.47 -15.55 13.81
C GLU A 336 -2.87 -14.93 15.16
N MET A 337 -2.35 -13.74 15.46
CA MET A 337 -2.70 -13.01 16.69
C MET A 337 -4.10 -12.40 16.66
N CYS A 338 -4.59 -12.01 15.47
CA CYS A 338 -5.89 -11.35 15.30
C CYS A 338 -6.62 -11.91 14.07
N PRO A 339 -7.56 -12.85 14.23
CA PRO A 339 -8.27 -13.48 13.11
C PRO A 339 -9.07 -12.51 12.22
N GLU A 340 -9.54 -11.39 12.78
CA GLU A 340 -10.27 -10.35 12.04
C GLU A 340 -9.35 -9.33 11.35
N PHE A 341 -8.03 -9.43 11.55
CA PHE A 341 -7.05 -8.55 10.92
C PHE A 341 -7.13 -8.54 9.38
N PRO A 342 -7.23 -9.68 8.68
CA PRO A 342 -7.31 -9.68 7.22
C PRO A 342 -8.53 -8.90 6.69
N ARG A 343 -9.67 -9.04 7.38
CA ARG A 343 -10.92 -8.34 7.06
C ARG A 343 -10.79 -6.83 7.31
N GLY A 344 -10.19 -6.44 8.43
CA GLY A 344 -9.87 -5.03 8.72
C GLY A 344 -8.90 -4.40 7.70
N ALA A 345 -7.85 -5.15 7.30
CA ALA A 345 -6.91 -4.71 6.28
C ALA A 345 -7.55 -4.61 4.89
N ALA A 346 -8.49 -5.50 4.55
CA ALA A 346 -9.28 -5.42 3.33
C ALA A 346 -10.17 -4.17 3.30
N LEU A 347 -10.83 -3.84 4.42
CA LEU A 347 -11.60 -2.59 4.54
C LEU A 347 -10.73 -1.34 4.30
N LEU A 348 -9.52 -1.29 4.86
CA LEU A 348 -8.57 -0.20 4.60
C LEU A 348 -8.19 -0.09 3.11
N ARG A 349 -8.08 -1.22 2.41
CA ARG A 349 -7.80 -1.26 0.97
C ARG A 349 -8.98 -0.77 0.15
N ILE A 350 -10.20 -1.20 0.48
CA ILE A 350 -11.43 -0.71 -0.16
C ILE A 350 -11.54 0.81 0.04
N TRP A 351 -11.37 1.27 1.28
CA TRP A 351 -11.37 2.68 1.65
C TRP A 351 -10.35 3.51 0.86
N LEU A 352 -9.13 3.00 0.71
CA LEU A 352 -8.08 3.64 -0.08
C LEU A 352 -8.42 3.63 -1.57
N ALA A 353 -8.90 2.51 -2.11
CA ALA A 353 -9.28 2.39 -3.51
C ALA A 353 -10.41 3.37 -3.88
N GLN A 354 -11.43 3.49 -3.03
CA GLN A 354 -12.52 4.45 -3.21
C GLN A 354 -12.02 5.90 -3.12
N ARG A 355 -11.12 6.20 -2.19
CA ARG A 355 -10.48 7.52 -2.07
C ARG A 355 -9.62 7.89 -3.25
N VAL A 356 -8.87 6.93 -3.80
CA VAL A 356 -8.09 7.15 -5.01
C VAL A 356 -9.06 7.36 -6.18
N ALA A 357 -10.10 6.54 -6.32
CA ALA A 357 -11.08 6.67 -7.39
C ALA A 357 -11.84 8.01 -7.37
N THR A 358 -12.29 8.45 -6.19
CA THR A 358 -13.07 9.68 -5.96
C THR A 358 -12.22 10.92 -5.69
N GLY A 359 -10.91 10.75 -5.49
CA GLY A 359 -9.99 11.81 -5.09
C GLY A 359 -9.97 12.97 -6.08
N ARG A 360 -10.20 14.19 -5.57
CA ARG A 360 -10.06 15.44 -6.31
C ARG A 360 -8.64 15.59 -6.85
N GLN A 361 -8.53 15.88 -8.14
CA GLN A 361 -7.31 16.32 -8.79
C GLN A 361 -7.06 17.79 -8.40
N ILE A 362 -5.89 18.12 -7.84
CA ILE A 362 -5.45 19.51 -7.65
C ILE A 362 -4.23 19.72 -8.55
N GLY A 363 -4.39 20.52 -9.60
CA GLY A 363 -3.39 20.69 -10.65
C GLY A 363 -3.16 19.41 -11.46
N THR A 364 -1.89 19.03 -11.68
CA THR A 364 -1.50 17.80 -12.39
C THR A 364 -1.30 16.59 -11.48
N ARG A 365 -1.48 16.74 -10.16
CA ARG A 365 -1.26 15.67 -9.17
C ARG A 365 -2.57 15.25 -8.52
N ARG A 366 -2.81 13.95 -8.49
CA ARG A 366 -3.82 13.34 -7.62
C ARG A 366 -3.25 13.30 -6.20
N LEU A 367 -3.85 14.04 -5.25
CA LEU A 367 -3.36 14.07 -3.85
C LEU A 367 -3.36 12.68 -3.22
N LEU A 368 -4.45 11.93 -3.41
CA LEU A 368 -4.54 10.51 -3.07
C LEU A 368 -4.27 9.69 -4.34
N GLY A 369 -3.06 9.14 -4.42
CA GLY A 369 -2.51 8.61 -5.67
C GLY A 369 -1.03 8.95 -5.87
N THR A 370 -0.43 9.79 -5.00
CA THR A 370 1.02 9.71 -4.82
C THR A 370 1.31 8.30 -4.31
N ARG A 371 1.96 7.48 -5.14
CA ARG A 371 2.12 6.01 -5.02
C ARG A 371 2.92 5.53 -3.78
N ARG A 372 3.06 6.39 -2.77
CA ARG A 372 3.76 6.22 -1.49
C ARG A 372 2.85 5.56 -0.44
N ILE A 373 1.64 6.09 -0.25
CA ILE A 373 0.62 5.43 0.59
C ILE A 373 -0.09 4.40 -0.29
N ASN A 374 -0.02 3.14 0.11
CA ASN A 374 -0.61 2.02 -0.61
C ASN A 374 -1.17 1.01 0.38
N GLY A 375 -1.90 0.01 -0.13
CA GLY A 375 -2.51 -1.01 0.71
C GLY A 375 -1.52 -1.74 1.61
N PHE A 376 -0.28 -1.97 1.18
CA PHE A 376 0.75 -2.60 2.02
C PHE A 376 1.16 -1.70 3.19
N VAL A 377 1.39 -0.40 2.97
CA VAL A 377 1.73 0.55 4.05
C VAL A 377 0.60 0.63 5.07
N LEU A 378 -0.65 0.73 4.63
CA LEU A 378 -1.81 0.75 5.55
C LEU A 378 -1.94 -0.56 6.34
N THR A 379 -1.71 -1.71 5.70
CA THR A 379 -1.69 -3.01 6.38
C THR A 379 -0.58 -3.07 7.43
N MET A 380 0.61 -2.53 7.15
CA MET A 380 1.71 -2.48 8.11
C MET A 380 1.41 -1.55 9.29
N VAL A 381 0.79 -0.39 9.06
CA VAL A 381 0.34 0.51 10.14
C VAL A 381 -0.69 -0.18 11.01
N LEU A 382 -1.69 -0.84 10.42
CA LEU A 382 -2.68 -1.61 11.18
C LEU A 382 -2.00 -2.72 12.01
N ALA A 383 -1.06 -3.45 11.42
CA ALA A 383 -0.35 -4.52 12.11
C ALA A 383 0.47 -3.99 13.30
N TRP A 384 1.13 -2.85 13.12
CA TRP A 384 1.84 -2.15 14.19
C TRP A 384 0.90 -1.72 15.32
N LEU A 385 -0.25 -1.11 14.99
CA LEU A 385 -1.26 -0.69 15.98
C LEU A 385 -1.82 -1.87 16.79
N VAL A 386 -1.96 -3.05 16.17
CA VAL A 386 -2.44 -4.26 16.85
C VAL A 386 -1.34 -4.88 17.73
N ARG A 387 -0.08 -4.90 17.28
CA ARG A 387 1.02 -5.59 17.98
C ARG A 387 1.70 -4.74 19.04
N VAL A 388 1.72 -3.42 18.91
CA VAL A 388 2.41 -2.52 19.83
C VAL A 388 1.40 -1.90 20.80
N PRO A 389 1.44 -2.27 22.10
CA PRO A 389 0.59 -1.63 23.09
C PRO A 389 0.99 -0.15 23.22
N ARG A 390 0.08 0.78 22.92
CA ARG A 390 0.31 2.20 23.19
C ARG A 390 0.15 2.44 24.71
N THR A 391 1.27 2.75 25.37
CA THR A 391 1.30 3.19 26.77
C THR A 391 1.59 4.69 26.79
N GLY A 392 0.56 5.51 26.62
CA GLY A 392 0.70 6.97 26.63
C GLY A 392 -0.66 7.66 26.74
N THR A 393 -0.68 8.83 27.38
CA THR A 393 -1.85 9.69 27.64
C THR A 393 -2.38 10.40 26.39
N SER A 394 -1.75 10.23 25.23
CA SER A 394 -2.31 10.67 23.95
C SER A 394 -3.39 9.70 23.51
N ALA A 395 -4.62 10.20 23.38
CA ALA A 395 -5.89 9.52 23.16
C ALA A 395 -6.02 8.76 21.81
N GLY A 396 -5.05 7.90 21.49
CA GLY A 396 -5.15 6.98 20.37
C GLY A 396 -5.88 5.71 20.78
N THR A 397 -6.92 5.33 20.03
CA THR A 397 -7.70 4.10 20.20
C THR A 397 -6.77 2.87 20.23
N ARG A 398 -6.61 2.25 21.40
CA ARG A 398 -5.80 1.03 21.56
C ARG A 398 -6.47 -0.11 20.79
N LEU A 399 -5.83 -0.59 19.72
CA LEU A 399 -6.29 -1.77 18.99
C LEU A 399 -5.83 -3.04 19.71
N THR A 400 -6.72 -4.03 19.84
CA THR A 400 -6.42 -5.32 20.45
C THR A 400 -6.77 -6.46 19.50
N GLY A 401 -6.12 -7.61 19.64
CA GLY A 401 -6.37 -8.79 18.80
C GLY A 401 -7.79 -9.38 18.91
N SER A 402 -8.54 -8.97 19.94
CA SER A 402 -9.94 -9.36 20.18
C SER A 402 -10.98 -8.49 19.46
N MET A 403 -10.55 -7.42 18.79
CA MET A 403 -11.45 -6.49 18.10
C MET A 403 -11.97 -7.07 16.78
N ASN A 404 -13.17 -6.66 16.41
CA ASN A 404 -13.75 -7.02 15.11
C ASN A 404 -13.18 -6.15 13.96
N ALA A 405 -13.41 -6.56 12.71
CA ALA A 405 -12.92 -5.84 11.54
C ALA A 405 -13.34 -4.35 11.49
N HIS A 406 -14.55 -4.02 11.96
CA HIS A 406 -15.02 -2.63 12.00
C HIS A 406 -14.22 -1.78 12.99
N GLN A 407 -14.01 -2.29 14.22
CA GLN A 407 -13.25 -1.62 15.26
C GLN A 407 -11.80 -1.41 14.84
N LEU A 408 -11.18 -2.42 14.23
CA LEU A 408 -9.83 -2.34 13.68
C LEU A 408 -9.73 -1.26 12.60
N PHE A 409 -10.68 -1.26 11.65
CA PHE A 409 -10.73 -0.25 10.59
C PHE A 409 -10.95 1.15 11.15
N LYS A 410 -11.93 1.32 12.05
CA LYS A 410 -12.25 2.61 12.67
C LYS A 410 -11.06 3.17 13.43
N GLY A 411 -10.44 2.39 14.31
CA GLY A 411 -9.29 2.86 15.09
C GLY A 411 -8.07 3.16 14.23
N ALA A 412 -7.85 2.43 13.13
CA ALA A 412 -6.80 2.79 12.17
C ALA A 412 -7.07 4.13 11.47
N VAL A 413 -8.32 4.40 11.06
CA VAL A 413 -8.69 5.69 10.45
C VAL A 413 -8.61 6.84 11.45
N GLU A 414 -9.05 6.63 12.69
CA GLU A 414 -8.92 7.61 13.78
C GLU A 414 -7.44 7.93 14.05
N PHE A 415 -6.58 6.92 14.11
CA PHE A 415 -5.14 7.12 14.26
C PHE A 415 -4.56 7.93 13.11
N LEU A 416 -4.91 7.62 11.86
CA LEU A 416 -4.44 8.37 10.69
C LEU A 416 -4.93 9.83 10.68
N ALA A 417 -6.05 10.13 11.36
CA ALA A 417 -6.63 11.47 11.42
C ALA A 417 -6.05 12.32 12.56
N SER A 418 -5.68 11.71 13.68
CA SER A 418 -5.25 12.42 14.89
C SER A 418 -3.74 12.41 15.13
N HIS A 419 -3.01 11.46 14.53
CA HIS A 419 -1.56 11.33 14.73
C HIS A 419 -0.77 12.27 13.81
N ASP A 420 0.13 13.07 14.39
CA ASP A 420 1.03 13.94 13.64
C ASP A 420 2.31 13.19 13.24
N PHE A 421 2.38 12.79 11.98
CA PHE A 421 3.55 12.10 11.39
C PHE A 421 4.75 13.03 11.11
N GLY A 422 4.61 14.33 11.29
CA GLY A 422 5.70 15.30 11.17
C GLY A 422 6.46 15.45 12.49
N GLU A 423 5.72 15.55 13.60
CA GLU A 423 6.29 15.67 14.95
C GLU A 423 6.69 14.31 15.55
N ASP A 424 5.90 13.25 15.30
CA ASP A 424 6.16 11.88 15.78
C ASP A 424 6.07 10.88 14.60
N PRO A 425 7.12 10.78 13.76
CA PRO A 425 7.11 10.06 12.47
C PRO A 425 7.06 8.53 12.54
#